data_AF-A0A0G4NC19-F1
#
_entry.id   AF-A0A0G4NC19-F1
#
_cell.length_a   1.000
_cell.length_b   1.000
_cell.length_c   1.000
_cell.angle_alpha   90.00
_cell.angle_beta   90.00
_cell.angle_gamma   90.00
#
_symmetry.space_group_name_H-M   'P 1'
#
loop_
_entity.id
_entity.type
_entity.pdbx_description
1 polymer ?
#
loop_
_entity_poly.entity_id
_entity_poly.type
_entity_poly.pdbx_seq_one_letter_code
_entity_poly.pdbx_strand_id
1 'polypeptide(L)'
;MAQSEADSTSLVELQRQYGRRCDCLVQYNGGPISRVLVKQMTNQLISSLFYVELAATPTFYRSPHACELALRCRLAPGAALFGLLLRLCRGEAHFLYRGDELEYKRIRVCEEKDLKAYQNWASYERSLQVQAVSPACKIDIQIDGDGIDKGQHNTSHYISNCPYRLEDLIRDQGLHRCFGSPDHRPVSGRPAMSTQARLGPHSAAPVDMEESSILQQLNALQCTFGQVMQSQQRFQDGLTTES
;
A
#
# COMPACT_ATOMS: atom_id res chain seq x y z
N MET A 1 10.19 -45.29 15.50
CA MET A 1 9.17 -44.22 15.50
C MET A 1 9.82 -43.01 16.14
N ALA A 2 10.37 -42.10 15.33
CA ALA A 2 11.10 -40.95 15.82
C ALA A 2 10.55 -39.67 15.19
N GLN A 3 10.30 -38.69 16.06
CA GLN A 3 10.32 -37.25 15.83
C GLN A 3 9.18 -36.63 15.01
N SER A 4 8.24 -36.03 15.74
CA SER A 4 7.40 -34.92 15.29
C SER A 4 7.26 -33.92 16.45
N GLU A 5 8.38 -33.41 16.93
CA GLU A 5 8.45 -32.29 17.87
C GLU A 5 9.25 -31.16 17.23
N ALA A 6 8.65 -30.48 16.26
CA ALA A 6 9.27 -29.32 15.61
C ALA A 6 8.19 -28.38 15.10
N ASP A 7 7.33 -27.85 15.97
CA ASP A 7 6.42 -26.79 15.53
C ASP A 7 5.90 -25.91 16.68
N SER A 8 6.81 -25.41 17.50
CA SER A 8 6.47 -24.47 18.59
C SER A 8 7.56 -23.42 18.78
N THR A 9 8.06 -22.85 17.68
CA THR A 9 8.92 -21.67 17.76
C THR A 9 8.07 -20.52 18.31
N SER A 10 8.39 -20.07 19.52
CA SER A 10 7.65 -18.99 20.18
C SER A 10 7.73 -17.72 19.33
N LEU A 11 6.65 -16.93 19.25
CA LEU A 11 6.65 -15.62 18.58
C LEU A 11 7.76 -14.69 19.12
N VAL A 12 8.21 -14.92 20.36
CA VAL A 12 9.33 -14.22 21.00
C VAL A 12 10.68 -14.65 20.40
N GLU A 13 10.84 -15.93 20.06
CA GLU A 13 12.04 -16.48 19.43
C GLU A 13 12.16 -16.02 17.98
N LEU A 14 11.04 -15.99 17.23
CA LEU A 14 10.99 -15.40 15.89
C LEU A 14 11.40 -13.93 15.92
N GLN A 15 10.90 -13.15 16.89
CA GLN A 15 11.30 -11.74 17.04
C GLN A 15 12.80 -11.58 17.37
N ARG A 16 13.39 -12.48 18.18
CA ARG A 16 14.84 -12.48 18.46
C ARG A 16 15.67 -12.87 17.24
N GLN A 17 15.19 -13.83 16.44
CA GLN A 17 15.89 -14.31 15.24
C GLN A 17 15.93 -13.24 14.14
N TYR A 18 14.85 -12.47 13.98
CA TYR A 18 14.70 -11.51 12.87
C TYR A 18 14.99 -10.05 13.23
N GLY A 19 15.21 -9.73 14.52
CA GLY A 19 15.49 -8.37 15.00
C GLY A 19 16.87 -7.78 14.63
N ARG A 20 17.63 -8.38 13.71
CA ARG A 20 19.05 -8.01 13.44
C ARG A 20 19.35 -7.35 12.09
N ARG A 21 18.36 -6.98 11.27
CA ARG A 21 18.61 -6.22 10.03
C ARG A 21 17.70 -5.00 9.97
N CYS A 22 18.08 -3.96 10.69
CA CYS A 22 17.60 -2.61 10.41
C CYS A 22 18.54 -2.02 9.36
N ASP A 23 18.08 -1.88 8.12
CA ASP A 23 18.87 -1.27 7.04
C ASP A 23 19.09 0.22 7.28
N CYS A 24 18.20 0.86 8.05
CA CYS A 24 18.35 2.24 8.51
C CYS A 24 17.90 2.37 9.98
N LEU A 25 18.76 2.95 10.81
CA LEU A 25 18.42 3.38 12.17
C LEU A 25 18.24 4.90 12.16
N VAL A 26 17.01 5.38 12.29
CA VAL A 26 16.74 6.81 12.46
C VAL A 26 16.88 7.13 13.95
N GLN A 27 18.04 7.66 14.33
CA GLN A 27 18.31 8.11 15.69
C GLN A 27 18.05 9.61 15.80
N TYR A 28 17.13 9.98 16.69
CA TYR A 28 16.84 11.37 16.99
C TYR A 28 17.88 11.92 17.98
N ASN A 29 18.78 12.79 17.51
CA ASN A 29 19.91 13.32 18.29
C ASN A 29 19.54 14.55 19.16
N GLY A 30 18.28 14.73 19.54
CA GLY A 30 17.90 15.68 20.59
C GLY A 30 17.74 17.15 20.18
N GLY A 31 17.18 17.43 19.01
CA GLY A 31 16.72 18.79 18.65
C GLY A 31 15.47 19.28 19.43
N PRO A 32 14.81 20.37 18.99
CA PRO A 32 13.58 20.89 19.62
C PRO A 32 12.32 20.06 19.29
N ILE A 33 12.43 19.01 18.47
CA ILE A 33 11.31 18.17 18.08
C ILE A 33 10.84 17.33 19.27
N SER A 34 9.56 17.50 19.63
CA SER A 34 8.93 16.78 20.72
C SER A 34 8.80 15.28 20.40
N ARG A 35 8.85 14.42 21.43
CA ARG A 35 8.57 12.98 21.28
C ARG A 35 7.21 12.71 20.64
N VAL A 36 6.26 13.62 20.85
CA VAL A 36 4.92 13.57 20.24
C VAL A 36 5.00 13.70 18.73
N LEU A 37 5.80 14.65 18.22
CA LEU A 37 5.96 14.83 16.77
C LEU A 37 6.64 13.62 16.11
N VAL A 38 7.68 13.06 16.74
CA VAL A 38 8.35 11.85 16.23
C VAL A 38 7.38 10.68 16.13
N LYS A 39 6.50 10.52 17.13
CA LYS A 39 5.45 9.49 17.12
C LYS A 39 4.46 9.71 15.97
N GLN A 40 3.96 10.93 15.81
CA GLN A 40 3.04 11.29 14.71
C GLN A 40 3.66 11.03 13.33
N MET A 41 4.91 11.44 13.10
CA MET A 41 5.63 11.17 11.85
C MET A 41 5.80 9.66 11.62
N THR A 42 6.14 8.90 12.66
CA THR A 42 6.27 7.44 12.58
C THR A 42 4.95 6.79 12.19
N ASN A 43 3.84 7.26 12.76
CA ASN A 43 2.51 6.73 12.48
C ASN A 43 2.07 7.05 11.06
N GLN A 44 2.31 8.27 10.58
CA GLN A 44 2.09 8.63 9.18
C GLN A 44 2.92 7.78 8.24
N LEU A 45 4.21 7.56 8.54
CA LEU A 45 5.07 6.69 7.74
C LEU A 45 4.53 5.25 7.70
N ILE A 46 4.16 4.67 8.85
CA ILE A 46 3.58 3.32 8.91
C ILE A 46 2.28 3.25 8.10
N SER A 47 1.40 4.24 8.24
CA SER A 47 0.12 4.30 7.52
C SER A 47 0.32 4.40 6.02
N SER A 48 1.32 5.17 5.59
CA SER A 48 1.71 5.33 4.19
C SER A 48 2.30 4.07 3.58
N LEU A 49 2.65 3.03 4.36
CA LEU A 49 3.07 1.74 3.79
C LEU A 49 1.87 0.97 3.22
N PHE A 50 0.67 1.26 3.69
CA PHE A 50 -0.55 0.61 3.22
C PHE A 50 -1.19 1.39 2.09
N TYR A 51 -1.79 0.68 1.15
CA TYR A 51 -2.52 1.25 0.03
C TYR A 51 -3.65 0.31 -0.38
N VAL A 52 -4.58 0.82 -1.17
CA VAL A 52 -5.76 0.08 -1.62
C VAL A 52 -5.69 -0.17 -3.11
N GLU A 53 -6.17 -1.34 -3.52
CA GLU A 53 -6.38 -1.73 -4.89
C GLU A 53 -7.79 -2.27 -5.10
N LEU A 54 -8.32 -2.24 -6.33
CA LEU A 54 -9.54 -2.97 -6.67
C LEU A 54 -9.20 -4.46 -6.88
N ALA A 55 -9.95 -5.34 -6.22
CA ALA A 55 -9.82 -6.77 -6.46
C ALA A 55 -10.41 -7.16 -7.83
N ALA A 56 -11.45 -6.45 -8.27
CA ALA A 56 -12.10 -6.62 -9.56
C ALA A 56 -12.67 -5.28 -10.07
N THR A 57 -12.98 -5.21 -11.37
CA THR A 57 -13.65 -4.03 -11.94
C THR A 57 -15.07 -3.93 -11.37
N PRO A 58 -15.43 -2.81 -10.69
CA PRO A 58 -16.76 -2.67 -10.11
C PRO A 58 -17.81 -2.51 -11.21
N THR A 59 -18.95 -3.20 -11.06
CA THR A 59 -20.04 -3.17 -12.04
C THR A 59 -21.31 -2.59 -11.42
N PHE A 60 -21.66 -1.36 -11.79
CA PHE A 60 -22.79 -0.63 -11.22
C PHE A 60 -24.13 -0.96 -11.88
N TYR A 61 -24.53 -2.23 -11.88
CA TYR A 61 -25.84 -2.65 -12.42
C TYR A 61 -27.00 -2.41 -11.45
N ARG A 62 -26.72 -2.41 -10.14
CA ARG A 62 -27.67 -2.16 -9.05
C ARG A 62 -26.99 -1.31 -7.98
N SER A 63 -27.70 -0.31 -7.46
CA SER A 63 -27.20 0.61 -6.44
C SER A 63 -27.93 0.38 -5.11
N PRO A 64 -27.22 0.31 -3.97
CA PRO A 64 -25.76 0.36 -3.82
C PRO A 64 -25.08 -0.94 -4.29
N HIS A 65 -23.87 -0.82 -4.86
CA HIS A 65 -23.05 -1.95 -5.28
C HIS A 65 -21.99 -2.29 -4.23
N ALA A 66 -21.75 -3.56 -3.98
CA ALA A 66 -20.65 -4.02 -3.13
C ALA A 66 -19.36 -4.07 -3.96
N CYS A 67 -18.40 -3.20 -3.64
CA CYS A 67 -17.09 -3.14 -4.28
C CYS A 67 -16.06 -3.86 -3.40
N GLU A 68 -15.33 -4.80 -3.99
CA GLU A 68 -14.26 -5.53 -3.33
C GLU A 68 -12.92 -4.83 -3.53
N LEU A 69 -12.26 -4.53 -2.42
CA LEU A 69 -10.97 -3.87 -2.36
C LEU A 69 -9.95 -4.82 -1.75
N ALA A 70 -8.70 -4.73 -2.21
CA ALA A 70 -7.56 -5.39 -1.61
C ALA A 70 -6.67 -4.33 -0.95
N LEU A 71 -6.54 -4.39 0.38
CA LEU A 71 -5.51 -3.65 1.09
C LEU A 71 -4.18 -4.37 0.97
N ARG A 72 -3.14 -3.63 0.58
CA ARG A 72 -1.78 -4.14 0.38
C ARG A 72 -0.77 -3.33 1.17
N CYS A 73 0.42 -3.90 1.37
CA CYS A 73 1.55 -3.23 2.00
C CYS A 73 2.70 -3.10 0.99
N ARG A 74 3.41 -1.96 1.04
CA ARG A 74 4.59 -1.69 0.20
C ARG A 74 5.83 -2.47 0.63
N LEU A 75 5.85 -2.99 1.85
CA LEU A 75 6.98 -3.82 2.31
C LEU A 75 6.95 -5.17 1.60
N ALA A 76 8.09 -5.51 0.99
CA ALA A 76 8.29 -6.82 0.40
C ALA A 76 8.13 -7.93 1.47
N PRO A 77 7.69 -9.13 1.05
CA PRO A 77 7.62 -10.25 1.97
C PRO A 77 8.98 -10.54 2.58
N GLY A 78 9.04 -10.56 3.91
CA GLY A 78 10.32 -10.60 4.61
C GLY A 78 10.21 -10.21 6.07
N ALA A 79 11.35 -10.24 6.76
CA ALA A 79 11.45 -9.99 8.20
C ALA A 79 10.87 -8.61 8.60
N ALA A 80 11.06 -7.60 7.75
CA ALA A 80 10.54 -6.25 7.98
C ALA A 80 9.00 -6.22 7.99
N LEU A 81 8.36 -6.84 7.00
CA LEU A 81 6.90 -6.96 6.95
C LEU A 81 6.37 -7.76 8.15
N PHE A 82 6.95 -8.93 8.42
CA PHE A 82 6.56 -9.75 9.56
C PHE A 82 6.69 -9.00 10.89
N GLY A 83 7.81 -8.30 11.10
CA GLY A 83 8.05 -7.50 12.30
C GLY A 83 7.06 -6.34 12.46
N LEU A 84 6.67 -5.69 11.35
CA LEU A 84 5.62 -4.69 11.35
C LEU A 84 4.26 -5.31 11.73
N LEU A 85 3.85 -6.37 11.05
CA LEU A 85 2.56 -7.03 11.29
C LEU A 85 2.44 -7.60 12.70
N LEU A 86 3.52 -8.17 13.24
CA LEU A 86 3.57 -8.65 14.63
C LEU A 86 3.33 -7.51 15.61
N ARG A 87 3.93 -6.34 15.38
CA ARG A 87 3.75 -5.14 16.21
C ARG A 87 2.31 -4.65 16.14
N LEU A 88 1.75 -4.54 14.94
CA LEU A 88 0.37 -4.09 14.72
C LEU A 88 -0.66 -5.07 15.28
N CYS A 89 -0.40 -6.39 15.19
CA CYS A 89 -1.23 -7.44 15.77
C CYS A 89 -1.26 -7.32 17.31
N ARG A 90 -0.11 -7.19 17.96
CA ARG A 90 -0.01 -7.06 19.43
C ARG A 90 -0.59 -5.76 19.95
N GLY A 91 -0.49 -4.69 19.17
CA GLY A 91 -1.09 -3.41 19.50
C GLY A 91 -2.56 -3.30 19.08
N GLU A 92 -3.19 -4.40 18.64
CA GLU A 92 -4.58 -4.44 18.22
C GLU A 92 -4.93 -3.30 17.24
N ALA A 93 -4.08 -3.10 16.23
CA ALA A 93 -4.33 -2.09 15.21
C ALA A 93 -5.51 -2.52 14.31
N HIS A 94 -6.33 -1.55 13.90
CA HIS A 94 -7.45 -1.79 12.99
C HIS A 94 -7.41 -0.83 11.81
N PHE A 95 -7.97 -1.28 10.69
CA PHE A 95 -8.41 -0.38 9.64
C PHE A 95 -9.85 0.04 9.90
N LEU A 96 -10.08 1.35 9.82
CA LEU A 96 -11.39 1.97 9.73
C LEU A 96 -11.62 2.30 8.25
N TYR A 97 -12.74 1.83 7.69
CA TYR A 97 -13.01 2.05 6.26
C TYR A 97 -14.49 2.26 5.95
N ARG A 98 -14.76 3.02 4.88
CA ARG A 98 -16.10 3.22 4.31
C ARG A 98 -16.01 3.68 2.85
N GLY A 99 -17.06 3.39 2.08
CA GLY A 99 -17.42 4.07 0.84
C GLY A 99 -18.59 5.03 1.12
N ASP A 100 -19.74 4.78 0.50
CA ASP A 100 -20.98 5.55 0.68
C ASP A 100 -21.80 5.11 1.91
N GLU A 101 -21.27 4.19 2.74
CA GLU A 101 -21.88 3.84 4.02
C GLU A 101 -21.88 5.01 5.02
N LEU A 102 -22.91 5.05 5.87
CA LEU A 102 -23.03 6.04 6.94
C LEU A 102 -21.96 5.87 8.03
N GLU A 103 -21.61 4.61 8.34
CA GLU A 103 -20.71 4.26 9.44
C GLU A 103 -19.41 3.64 8.94
N TYR A 104 -18.32 3.88 9.65
CA TYR A 104 -17.06 3.19 9.42
C TYR A 104 -17.17 1.73 9.84
N LYS A 105 -16.79 0.85 8.93
CA LYS A 105 -16.49 -0.54 9.26
C LYS A 105 -15.11 -0.63 9.88
N ARG A 106 -14.91 -1.63 10.74
CA ARG A 106 -13.64 -1.87 11.43
C ARG A 106 -13.16 -3.29 11.22
N ILE A 107 -11.88 -3.46 10.93
CA ILE A 107 -11.24 -4.77 10.77
C ILE A 107 -9.82 -4.77 11.32
N ARG A 108 -9.39 -5.85 11.98
CA ARG A 108 -8.01 -5.95 12.47
C ARG A 108 -7.03 -5.95 11.29
N VAL A 109 -5.92 -5.24 11.44
CA VAL A 109 -4.82 -5.21 10.45
C VAL A 109 -4.25 -6.62 10.28
N CYS A 110 -4.05 -7.32 11.39
CA CYS A 110 -3.55 -8.69 11.42
C CYS A 110 -4.12 -9.40 12.64
N GLU A 111 -4.57 -10.64 12.46
CA GLU A 111 -4.90 -11.54 13.57
C GLU A 111 -3.73 -12.50 13.84
N GLU A 112 -3.64 -13.06 15.05
CA GLU A 112 -2.55 -13.99 15.38
C GLU A 112 -2.52 -15.22 14.48
N LYS A 113 -3.70 -15.67 14.03
CA LYS A 113 -3.83 -16.78 13.08
C LYS A 113 -3.22 -16.46 11.71
N ASP A 114 -3.23 -15.19 11.31
CA ASP A 114 -2.71 -14.74 10.02
C ASP A 114 -1.18 -14.65 10.03
N LEU A 115 -0.56 -14.44 11.21
CA LEU A 115 0.90 -14.33 11.35
C LEU A 115 1.65 -15.57 10.84
N LYS A 116 1.05 -16.77 10.91
CA LYS A 116 1.65 -18.00 10.38
C LYS A 116 1.84 -17.94 8.86
N ALA A 117 0.91 -17.34 8.11
CA ALA A 117 1.04 -17.19 6.67
C ALA A 117 2.24 -16.28 6.31
N TYR A 118 2.47 -15.25 7.12
CA TYR A 118 3.58 -14.31 6.91
C TYR A 118 4.95 -14.84 7.37
N GLN A 119 4.99 -15.91 8.18
CA GLN A 119 6.25 -16.63 8.47
C GLN A 119 6.82 -17.29 7.20
N ASN A 120 5.96 -17.65 6.25
CA ASN A 120 6.36 -18.20 4.96
C ASN A 120 6.63 -17.11 3.90
N TRP A 121 6.81 -15.86 4.33
CA TRP A 121 7.08 -14.71 3.45
C TRP A 121 6.00 -14.50 2.39
N ALA A 122 4.73 -14.58 2.79
CA ALA A 122 3.62 -14.12 1.96
C ALA A 122 3.56 -12.58 1.93
N SER A 123 3.10 -12.03 0.80
CA SER A 123 2.73 -10.61 0.69
C SER A 123 1.52 -10.30 1.56
N TYR A 124 1.47 -9.10 2.13
CA TYR A 124 0.31 -8.66 2.89
C TYR A 124 -0.86 -8.33 1.95
N GLU A 125 -1.98 -9.00 2.18
CA GLU A 125 -3.24 -8.72 1.52
C GLU A 125 -4.40 -8.86 2.51
N ARG A 126 -5.31 -7.89 2.52
CA ARG A 126 -6.56 -7.95 3.30
C ARG A 126 -7.73 -7.48 2.44
N SER A 127 -8.68 -8.36 2.20
CA SER A 127 -9.89 -8.02 1.46
C SER A 127 -10.82 -7.15 2.31
N LEU A 128 -11.34 -6.09 1.71
CA LEU A 128 -12.40 -5.24 2.25
C LEU A 128 -13.57 -5.18 1.29
N GLN A 129 -14.75 -4.90 1.83
CA GLN A 129 -15.95 -4.71 1.01
C GLN A 129 -16.65 -3.41 1.41
N VAL A 130 -16.74 -2.48 0.46
CA VAL A 130 -17.40 -1.18 0.63
C VAL A 130 -18.63 -1.07 -0.26
N GLN A 131 -19.59 -0.26 0.15
CA GLN A 131 -20.74 0.09 -0.69
C GLN A 131 -20.41 1.33 -1.50
N ALA A 132 -20.68 1.27 -2.80
CA ALA A 132 -20.53 2.40 -3.70
C ALA A 132 -21.82 2.54 -4.52
N VAL A 133 -22.44 3.73 -4.50
CA VAL A 133 -23.62 4.04 -5.31
C VAL A 133 -23.25 4.48 -6.73
N SER A 134 -22.02 4.96 -6.92
CA SER A 134 -21.49 5.42 -8.21
C SER A 134 -19.95 5.40 -8.23
N PRO A 135 -19.32 5.53 -9.42
CA PRO A 135 -17.87 5.72 -9.52
C PRO A 135 -17.32 6.95 -8.78
N ALA A 136 -18.17 7.95 -8.47
CA ALA A 136 -17.79 9.12 -7.70
C ALA A 136 -17.66 8.85 -6.18
N CYS A 137 -17.96 7.61 -5.73
CA CYS A 137 -17.80 7.18 -4.35
C CYS A 137 -16.39 7.48 -3.83
N LYS A 138 -16.31 8.04 -2.61
CA LYS A 138 -15.04 8.27 -1.91
C LYS A 138 -14.78 7.11 -0.96
N ILE A 139 -13.72 6.37 -1.23
CA ILE A 139 -13.22 5.30 -0.39
C ILE A 139 -12.28 5.92 0.65
N ASP A 140 -12.74 5.93 1.89
CA ASP A 140 -12.02 6.45 3.04
C ASP A 140 -11.47 5.27 3.84
N ILE A 141 -10.15 5.22 4.03
CA ILE A 141 -9.48 4.17 4.80
C ILE A 141 -8.41 4.80 5.69
N GLN A 142 -8.48 4.47 6.97
CA GLN A 142 -7.57 4.95 8.00
C GLN A 142 -7.12 3.77 8.86
N ILE A 143 -5.96 3.90 9.51
CA ILE A 143 -5.46 2.96 10.50
C ILE A 143 -5.54 3.59 11.90
N ASP A 144 -6.01 2.81 12.87
CA ASP A 144 -6.15 3.19 14.28
C ASP A 144 -5.64 2.08 15.22
N GLY A 145 -5.63 2.38 16.53
CA GLY A 145 -5.38 1.41 17.59
C GLY A 145 -4.03 1.60 18.29
N ASP A 146 -3.83 0.84 19.36
CA ASP A 146 -2.69 1.01 20.27
C ASP A 146 -1.33 0.64 19.63
N GLY A 147 -1.35 -0.12 18.53
CA GLY A 147 -0.20 -0.45 17.70
C GLY A 147 0.32 0.71 16.86
N ILE A 148 -0.49 1.78 16.74
CA ILE A 148 -0.16 3.04 16.07
C ILE A 148 -0.04 4.13 17.14
N ASP A 149 -1.12 4.37 17.89
CA ASP A 149 -1.19 5.44 18.88
C ASP A 149 -1.64 4.96 20.26
N LYS A 150 -0.76 4.23 20.95
CA LYS A 150 -1.01 3.75 22.32
C LYS A 150 -1.51 4.87 23.25
N GLY A 151 -2.72 4.69 23.78
CA GLY A 151 -3.33 5.59 24.78
C GLY A 151 -3.86 6.92 24.26
N GLN A 152 -3.89 7.14 22.94
CA GLN A 152 -4.58 8.29 22.32
C GLN A 152 -5.81 7.81 21.57
N HIS A 153 -6.93 7.73 22.27
CA HIS A 153 -8.23 7.48 21.66
C HIS A 153 -8.56 8.60 20.65
N ASN A 154 -9.11 8.23 19.48
CA ASN A 154 -9.49 9.12 18.37
C ASN A 154 -8.35 9.70 17.52
N THR A 155 -7.17 9.07 17.50
CA THR A 155 -6.15 9.38 16.48
C THR A 155 -6.11 8.27 15.44
N SER A 156 -6.57 8.59 14.25
CA SER A 156 -6.54 7.72 13.08
C SER A 156 -5.72 8.39 11.97
N HIS A 157 -5.01 7.58 11.19
CA HIS A 157 -4.12 8.06 10.16
C HIS A 157 -4.54 7.48 8.81
N TYR A 158 -4.70 8.34 7.80
CA TYR A 158 -5.04 7.87 6.45
C TYR A 158 -3.93 6.97 5.89
N ILE A 159 -4.34 5.89 5.23
CA ILE A 159 -3.41 5.13 4.40
C ILE A 159 -3.07 5.93 3.13
N SER A 160 -2.10 5.46 2.35
CA SER A 160 -1.66 6.17 1.15
C SER A 160 -2.81 6.51 0.20
N ASN A 161 -2.85 7.77 -0.23
CA ASN A 161 -3.79 8.32 -1.22
C ASN A 161 -5.27 8.25 -0.80
N CYS A 162 -5.58 8.01 0.48
CA CYS A 162 -6.94 8.09 1.01
C CYS A 162 -7.27 9.50 1.55
N PRO A 163 -8.52 9.98 1.40
CA PRO A 163 -9.64 9.32 0.72
C PRO A 163 -9.45 9.28 -0.81
N TYR A 164 -9.72 8.11 -1.40
CA TYR A 164 -9.52 7.83 -2.83
C TYR A 164 -10.88 7.81 -3.54
N ARG A 165 -10.99 8.45 -4.70
CA ARG A 165 -12.21 8.29 -5.52
C ARG A 165 -12.17 6.98 -6.29
N LEU A 166 -13.28 6.25 -6.31
CA LEU A 166 -13.34 4.97 -7.00
C LEU A 166 -13.05 5.10 -8.51
N GLU A 167 -13.52 6.17 -9.16
CA GLU A 167 -13.20 6.49 -10.56
C GLU A 167 -11.70 6.66 -10.84
N ASP A 168 -10.96 7.25 -9.90
CA ASP A 168 -9.51 7.42 -10.02
C ASP A 168 -8.80 6.09 -9.77
N LEU A 169 -9.28 5.27 -8.83
CA LEU A 169 -8.74 3.93 -8.59
C LEU A 169 -8.91 3.00 -9.82
N ILE A 170 -10.06 3.08 -10.50
CA ILE A 170 -10.30 2.40 -11.79
C ILE A 170 -9.35 2.92 -12.88
N ARG A 171 -9.08 4.24 -12.88
CA ARG A 171 -8.19 4.88 -13.86
C ARG A 171 -6.75 4.42 -13.66
N ASP A 172 -6.24 4.51 -12.44
CA ASP A 172 -4.84 4.26 -12.09
C ASP A 172 -4.45 2.80 -12.29
N GLN A 173 -5.40 1.88 -12.16
CA GLN A 173 -5.21 0.46 -12.44
C GLN A 173 -5.46 0.06 -13.90
N GLY A 174 -5.85 1.00 -14.77
CA GLY A 174 -6.12 0.70 -16.18
C GLY A 174 -7.40 -0.10 -16.45
N LEU A 175 -8.27 -0.27 -15.45
CA LEU A 175 -9.50 -1.07 -15.54
C LEU A 175 -10.58 -0.45 -16.44
N HIS A 176 -10.43 0.82 -16.83
CA HIS A 176 -11.34 1.52 -17.75
C HIS A 176 -11.15 1.12 -19.23
N ARG A 177 -10.08 0.37 -19.57
CA ARG A 177 -9.67 0.12 -20.97
C ARG A 177 -10.37 -1.07 -21.66
N CYS A 178 -11.58 -1.43 -21.24
CA CYS A 178 -12.30 -2.61 -21.72
C CYS A 178 -12.75 -2.53 -23.19
N PHE A 179 -12.82 -1.33 -23.78
CA PHE A 179 -13.18 -1.12 -25.17
C PHE A 179 -12.17 -0.21 -25.87
N GLY A 180 -11.23 -0.86 -26.54
CA GLY A 180 -10.28 -0.23 -27.42
C GLY A 180 -9.14 0.51 -26.71
N SER A 181 -7.90 0.09 -26.99
CA SER A 181 -6.76 0.93 -26.63
C SER A 181 -6.90 2.29 -27.35
N PRO A 182 -6.60 3.44 -26.72
CA PRO A 182 -6.48 4.70 -27.44
C PRO A 182 -5.42 4.61 -28.57
N ASP A 183 -4.54 3.62 -28.53
CA ASP A 183 -3.59 3.25 -29.59
C ASP A 183 -4.16 2.28 -30.63
N HIS A 184 -5.48 2.23 -30.84
CA HIS A 184 -6.04 1.64 -32.06
C HIS A 184 -5.65 2.50 -33.27
N ARG A 185 -4.40 2.36 -33.70
CA ARG A 185 -4.06 2.56 -35.11
C ARG A 185 -4.83 1.47 -35.86
N PRO A 186 -5.75 1.81 -36.77
CA PRO A 186 -6.26 0.83 -37.69
C PRO A 186 -5.05 0.24 -38.42
N VAL A 187 -4.84 -1.07 -38.27
CA VAL A 187 -3.82 -1.79 -39.04
C VAL A 187 -4.26 -1.72 -40.49
N SER A 188 -3.86 -0.66 -41.17
CA SER A 188 -3.89 -0.53 -42.62
C SER A 188 -2.77 -1.42 -43.15
N GLY A 189 -3.12 -2.66 -43.46
CA GLY A 189 -2.18 -3.60 -44.04
C GLY A 189 -2.55 -5.04 -43.74
N ARG A 190 -3.51 -5.58 -44.49
CA ARG A 190 -3.44 -7.00 -44.84
C ARG A 190 -2.30 -7.16 -45.84
N PRO A 191 -1.30 -8.02 -45.61
CA PRO A 191 -0.67 -8.74 -46.69
C PRO A 191 -1.40 -10.08 -46.81
N ALA A 192 -2.05 -10.28 -47.95
CA ALA A 192 -2.42 -11.62 -48.39
C ALA A 192 -1.16 -12.50 -48.48
N MET A 193 -1.35 -13.78 -48.17
CA MET A 193 -0.34 -14.82 -48.08
C MET A 193 0.64 -14.86 -49.26
N SER A 194 1.92 -15.15 -48.96
CA SER A 194 2.83 -15.79 -49.91
C SER A 194 3.78 -16.74 -49.17
N THR A 195 3.63 -18.01 -49.48
CA THR A 195 4.46 -19.15 -49.09
C THR A 195 5.88 -19.01 -49.66
N GLN A 196 6.94 -19.12 -48.84
CA GLN A 196 8.22 -19.72 -49.24
C GLN A 196 9.17 -19.95 -48.05
N ALA A 197 9.91 -21.06 -48.14
CA ALA A 197 10.75 -21.66 -47.12
C ALA A 197 12.23 -21.25 -47.24
N ARG A 198 12.98 -21.28 -46.11
CA ARG A 198 14.31 -21.93 -45.89
C ARG A 198 15.20 -21.22 -44.84
N LEU A 199 15.81 -22.06 -43.98
CA LEU A 199 17.21 -22.04 -43.45
C LEU A 199 17.75 -20.69 -42.93
N GLY A 200 17.94 -20.49 -41.62
CA GLY A 200 19.08 -20.97 -40.82
C GLY A 200 19.52 -19.88 -39.81
N PRO A 201 20.35 -20.19 -38.80
CA PRO A 201 20.40 -19.47 -37.51
C PRO A 201 21.53 -18.43 -37.43
N HIS A 202 21.37 -17.35 -36.65
CA HIS A 202 22.48 -16.66 -35.98
C HIS A 202 22.03 -15.80 -34.77
N SER A 203 22.91 -15.83 -33.77
CA SER A 203 22.91 -15.24 -32.43
C SER A 203 22.93 -13.71 -32.37
N ALA A 204 22.31 -13.12 -31.33
CA ALA A 204 22.89 -12.04 -30.51
C ALA A 204 21.97 -11.69 -29.30
N ALA A 205 22.56 -11.61 -28.12
CA ALA A 205 22.08 -10.85 -26.94
C ALA A 205 23.15 -9.76 -26.64
N PRO A 206 23.06 -8.92 -25.58
CA PRO A 206 21.93 -8.37 -24.79
C PRO A 206 21.98 -6.82 -24.71
N VAL A 207 20.98 -6.12 -24.15
CA VAL A 207 21.15 -4.72 -23.66
C VAL A 207 20.26 -4.43 -22.42
N ASP A 208 20.90 -3.80 -21.44
CA ASP A 208 20.48 -3.42 -20.09
C ASP A 208 19.18 -2.60 -19.98
N MET A 209 18.33 -2.93 -18.99
CA MET A 209 17.05 -2.24 -18.75
C MET A 209 16.63 -2.24 -17.27
N GLU A 210 17.53 -1.92 -16.32
CA GLU A 210 17.16 -1.87 -14.89
C GLU A 210 17.54 -0.58 -14.12
N GLU A 211 18.49 0.25 -14.57
CA GLU A 211 18.88 1.45 -13.79
C GLU A 211 17.93 2.65 -13.91
N SER A 212 17.13 2.73 -14.98
CA SER A 212 16.25 3.88 -15.24
C SER A 212 14.98 3.90 -14.37
N SER A 213 14.62 2.77 -13.73
CA SER A 213 13.42 2.67 -12.88
C SER A 213 13.64 3.23 -11.47
N ILE A 214 14.83 3.01 -10.90
CA ILE A 214 15.14 3.39 -9.51
C ILE A 214 15.28 4.92 -9.38
N LEU A 215 15.91 5.58 -10.36
CA LEU A 215 16.06 7.03 -10.36
C LEU A 215 14.73 7.77 -10.56
N GLN A 216 13.78 7.18 -11.30
CA GLN A 216 12.42 7.73 -11.40
C GLN A 216 11.64 7.61 -10.08
N GLN A 217 11.80 6.51 -9.35
CA GLN A 217 11.15 6.32 -8.04
C GLN A 217 11.72 7.27 -6.96
N LEU A 218 13.04 7.54 -6.98
CA LEU A 218 13.66 8.48 -6.05
C LEU A 218 13.26 9.94 -6.30
N ASN A 219 13.12 10.35 -7.56
CA ASN A 219 12.65 11.70 -7.90
C ASN A 219 11.18 11.92 -7.48
N ALA A 220 10.33 10.90 -7.59
CA ALA A 220 8.93 11.00 -7.14
C ALA A 220 8.83 11.22 -5.61
N LEU A 221 9.71 10.60 -4.82
CA LEU A 221 9.76 10.80 -3.36
C LEU A 221 10.23 12.21 -2.98
N GLN A 222 11.17 12.80 -3.72
CA GLN A 222 11.64 14.17 -3.48
C GLN A 222 10.56 15.23 -3.77
N CYS A 223 9.74 15.03 -4.81
CA CYS A 223 8.64 15.94 -5.11
C CYS A 223 7.58 15.96 -3.99
N THR A 224 7.25 14.81 -3.41
CA THR A 224 6.29 14.69 -2.31
C THR A 224 6.82 15.40 -1.05
N PHE A 225 8.12 15.28 -0.76
CA PHE A 225 8.74 15.94 0.39
C PHE A 225 8.74 17.48 0.24
N GLY A 226 8.98 18.00 -0.97
CA GLY A 226 8.95 19.43 -1.25
C GLY A 226 7.55 20.06 -1.08
N GLN A 227 6.49 19.32 -1.42
CA GLN A 227 5.10 19.81 -1.28
C GLN A 227 4.62 19.82 0.18
N VAL A 228 5.09 18.88 1.01
CA VAL A 228 4.78 18.87 2.46
C VAL A 228 5.46 20.04 3.16
N MET A 229 6.71 20.36 2.80
CA MET A 229 7.42 21.50 3.37
C MET A 229 6.80 22.85 2.97
N GLN A 230 6.37 23.00 1.71
CA GLN A 230 5.73 24.24 1.24
C GLN A 230 4.32 24.46 1.81
N SER A 231 3.56 23.39 2.09
CA SER A 231 2.23 23.52 2.69
C SER A 231 2.30 23.89 4.19
N GLN A 232 3.33 23.44 4.92
CA GLN A 232 3.54 23.86 6.30
C GLN A 232 4.06 25.29 6.44
N GLN A 233 4.91 25.75 5.50
CA GLN A 233 5.43 27.12 5.55
C GLN A 233 4.31 28.16 5.34
N ARG A 234 3.37 27.91 4.42
CA ARG A 234 2.17 28.76 4.26
C ARG A 234 1.24 28.75 5.49
N PHE A 235 1.18 27.64 6.22
CA PHE A 235 0.37 27.54 7.44
C PHE A 235 1.02 28.31 8.60
N GLN A 236 2.35 28.32 8.71
CA GLN A 236 3.07 29.11 9.71
C GLN A 236 3.05 30.61 9.40
N ASP A 237 3.22 31.00 8.13
CA ASP A 237 3.22 32.41 7.74
C ASP A 237 1.82 33.05 7.94
N GLY A 238 0.74 32.30 7.70
CA GLY A 238 -0.63 32.76 7.92
C GLY A 238 -1.04 32.95 9.39
N LEU A 239 -0.30 32.35 10.34
CA LEU A 239 -0.52 32.54 11.78
C LEU A 239 0.23 33.75 12.35
N THR A 240 1.13 34.37 11.58
CA THR A 240 1.94 35.52 12.03
C THR A 240 1.45 36.89 11.55
N THR A 241 0.42 36.94 10.70
CA THR A 241 -0.09 38.19 10.11
C THR A 241 -1.42 38.70 10.69
N GLU A 242 -1.97 38.05 11.72
CA GLU A 242 -3.10 38.60 12.48
C GLU A 242 -2.63 39.04 13.87
N SER A 243 -2.12 40.27 13.96
CA SER A 243 -1.95 41.04 15.19
C SER A 243 -2.16 42.51 14.88
#